data_AF-A0A4P9TF74-F1
#
_entry.id   AF-A0A4P9TF74-F1
#
_cell.length_a   1.000
_cell.length_b   1.000
_cell.length_c   1.000
_cell.angle_alpha   90.00
_cell.angle_beta   90.00
_cell.angle_gamma   90.00
#
_symmetry.space_group_name_H-M   'P 1'
#
loop_
_entity.id
_entity.type
_entity.pdbx_description
1 polymer ?
#
loop_
_entity_poly.entity_id
_entity_poly.type
_entity_poly.pdbx_seq_one_letter_code
_entity_poly.pdbx_strand_id
1 'polypeptide(L)'
;MGDDSLDTGMAETLARDRLIERLRPPAESTTSDTARLVDSTTSIIDDLERGKTPDKSDIERATYLLGRVQDRLDEIATLFGWSRWETGATWGELTAEQRCKVYEYRKGKPNPSPERQGIDSWDRDT
;
A
#
# COMPACT_ATOMS: atom_id res chain seq x y z
N MET A 1 19.88 -19.67 31.57
CA MET A 1 19.04 -18.68 30.86
C MET A 1 19.96 -17.97 29.89
N GLY A 2 19.91 -18.36 28.62
CA GLY A 2 20.78 -17.82 27.59
C GLY A 2 20.21 -18.19 26.23
N ASP A 3 20.07 -17.16 25.40
CA ASP A 3 20.08 -17.23 23.94
C ASP A 3 18.77 -17.45 23.15
N ASP A 4 17.68 -16.76 23.53
CA ASP A 4 16.53 -16.52 22.60
C ASP A 4 16.69 -15.19 21.80
N SER A 5 17.78 -14.46 22.04
CA SER A 5 18.02 -13.13 21.48
C SER A 5 18.63 -13.16 20.07
N LEU A 6 19.37 -14.21 19.71
CA LEU A 6 20.02 -14.31 18.40
C LEU A 6 19.02 -14.74 17.30
N ASP A 7 17.99 -15.50 17.64
CA ASP A 7 16.99 -15.99 16.66
C ASP A 7 16.00 -14.88 16.24
N THR A 8 15.61 -14.01 17.18
CA THR A 8 14.63 -12.94 16.92
C THR A 8 15.15 -11.90 15.91
N GLY A 9 16.42 -11.48 16.03
CA GLY A 9 17.02 -10.51 15.11
C GLY A 9 17.20 -11.06 13.69
N MET A 10 17.49 -12.36 13.57
CA MET A 10 17.61 -13.04 12.27
C MET A 10 16.22 -13.22 11.61
N ALA A 11 15.21 -13.58 12.39
CA ALA A 11 13.83 -13.68 11.92
C ALA A 11 13.27 -12.34 11.43
N GLU A 12 13.53 -11.25 12.16
CA GLU A 12 13.10 -9.91 11.77
C GLU A 12 13.79 -9.46 10.47
N THR A 13 15.09 -9.71 10.33
CA THR A 13 15.85 -9.38 9.11
C THR A 13 15.30 -10.14 7.91
N LEU A 14 15.05 -11.45 8.06
CA LEU A 14 14.47 -12.27 7.01
C LEU A 14 13.06 -11.80 6.61
N ALA A 15 12.24 -11.39 7.59
CA ALA A 15 10.92 -10.82 7.32
C ALA A 15 11.02 -9.52 6.52
N ARG A 16 11.95 -8.63 6.88
CA ARG A 16 12.22 -7.39 6.14
C ARG A 16 12.67 -7.66 4.71
N ASP A 17 13.64 -8.54 4.51
CA ASP A 17 14.15 -8.87 3.17
C ASP A 17 13.06 -9.46 2.27
N ARG A 18 12.22 -10.34 2.84
CA ARG A 18 11.07 -10.89 2.12
C ARG A 18 10.07 -9.79 1.73
N LEU A 19 9.76 -8.85 2.62
CA LEU A 19 8.82 -7.76 2.34
C LEU A 19 9.38 -6.80 1.28
N ILE A 20 10.68 -6.50 1.33
CA ILE A 20 11.39 -5.72 0.31
C ILE A 20 11.21 -6.39 -1.05
N GLU A 21 11.53 -7.68 -1.19
CA GLU A 21 11.41 -8.39 -2.47
C GLU A 21 9.97 -8.39 -3.01
N ARG A 22 8.98 -8.54 -2.13
CA ARG A 22 7.56 -8.54 -2.53
C ARG A 22 7.04 -7.19 -2.97
N LEU A 23 7.64 -6.10 -2.50
CA LEU A 23 7.22 -4.74 -2.80
C LEU A 23 8.11 -4.03 -3.84
N ARG A 24 9.21 -4.67 -4.29
CA ARG A 24 10.13 -4.10 -5.28
C ARG A 24 9.39 -3.50 -6.48
N PRO A 25 9.81 -2.33 -6.97
CA PRO A 25 9.20 -1.71 -8.13
C PRO A 25 9.47 -2.52 -9.41
N PRO A 26 8.67 -2.31 -10.48
CA PRO A 26 8.84 -2.99 -11.76
C PRO A 26 10.26 -2.86 -12.36
N ALA A 27 10.93 -1.73 -12.09
CA ALA A 27 12.29 -1.47 -12.56
C ALA A 27 13.34 -2.42 -11.94
N GLU A 28 13.03 -3.04 -10.81
CA GLU A 28 13.94 -3.90 -10.06
C GLU A 28 13.53 -5.38 -10.04
N SER A 29 12.24 -5.67 -10.15
CA SER A 29 11.71 -7.04 -10.16
C SER A 29 10.46 -7.09 -11.02
N THR A 30 10.35 -8.10 -11.89
CA THR A 30 9.13 -8.36 -12.68
C THR A 30 8.18 -9.32 -11.99
N THR A 31 8.57 -9.87 -10.82
CA THR A 31 7.84 -10.93 -10.14
C THR A 31 7.27 -10.52 -8.78
N SER A 32 7.63 -9.33 -8.30
CA SER A 32 7.07 -8.73 -7.10
C SER A 32 5.56 -8.48 -7.24
N ASP A 33 4.88 -8.31 -6.11
CA ASP A 33 3.45 -8.05 -6.10
C ASP A 33 3.14 -6.67 -6.72
N THR A 34 3.98 -5.67 -6.44
CA THR A 34 3.92 -4.32 -7.06
C THR A 34 4.12 -4.37 -8.56
N ALA A 35 5.12 -5.10 -9.05
CA ALA A 35 5.42 -5.15 -10.48
C ALA A 35 4.33 -5.81 -11.28
N ARG A 36 3.78 -6.92 -10.76
CA ARG A 36 2.65 -7.60 -11.39
C ARG A 36 1.38 -6.75 -11.36
N LEU A 37 1.17 -5.98 -10.29
CA LEU A 37 0.04 -5.06 -10.22
C LEU A 37 0.14 -4.00 -11.31
N VAL A 38 1.32 -3.37 -11.44
CA VAL A 38 1.59 -2.38 -12.49
C VAL A 38 1.35 -2.97 -13.86
N ASP A 39 1.88 -4.15 -14.14
CA ASP A 39 1.69 -4.86 -15.41
C ASP A 39 0.21 -5.04 -15.76
N SER A 40 -0.60 -5.56 -14.83
CA SER A 40 -2.05 -5.72 -15.05
C SER A 40 -2.78 -4.39 -15.22
N THR A 41 -2.42 -3.35 -14.46
CA THR A 41 -3.01 -2.01 -14.63
C THR A 41 -2.60 -1.36 -15.95
N THR A 42 -1.39 -1.61 -16.44
CA THR A 42 -0.92 -1.12 -17.74
C THR A 42 -1.79 -1.70 -18.84
N SER A 43 -2.05 -3.01 -18.86
CA SER A 43 -2.95 -3.64 -19.85
C SER A 43 -4.35 -3.02 -19.85
N ILE A 44 -4.90 -2.76 -18.65
CA ILE A 44 -6.21 -2.10 -18.51
C ILE A 44 -6.18 -0.68 -19.09
N ILE A 45 -5.17 0.12 -18.75
CA ILE A 45 -5.00 1.50 -19.25
C ILE A 45 -4.89 1.49 -20.78
N ASP A 46 -4.05 0.61 -21.31
CA ASP A 46 -3.81 0.43 -22.73
C ASP A 46 -5.09 0.13 -23.53
N ASP A 47 -6.02 -0.65 -22.97
CA ASP A 47 -7.32 -0.92 -23.59
C ASP A 47 -8.23 0.30 -23.51
N LEU A 48 -8.29 0.96 -22.35
CA LEU A 48 -9.10 2.16 -22.16
C LEU A 48 -8.67 3.32 -23.08
N GLU A 49 -7.36 3.55 -23.23
CA GLU A 49 -6.79 4.56 -24.14
C GLU A 49 -7.15 4.29 -25.60
N ARG A 50 -7.31 3.01 -25.97
CA ARG A 50 -7.74 2.60 -27.31
C ARG A 50 -9.26 2.57 -27.48
N GLY A 51 -10.03 3.00 -26.47
CA GLY A 51 -11.49 2.97 -26.47
C GLY A 51 -12.08 1.56 -26.44
N LYS A 52 -11.31 0.57 -25.97
CA LYS A 52 -11.74 -0.83 -25.85
C LYS A 52 -12.26 -1.10 -24.44
N THR A 53 -13.06 -2.15 -24.32
CA THR A 53 -13.42 -2.70 -23.00
C THR A 53 -12.27 -3.58 -22.50
N PRO A 54 -11.70 -3.31 -21.31
CA PRO A 54 -10.66 -4.15 -20.73
C PRO A 54 -11.13 -5.59 -20.49
N ASP A 55 -10.18 -6.53 -20.52
CA ASP A 55 -10.48 -7.91 -20.13
C ASP A 55 -10.86 -7.98 -18.64
N LYS A 56 -11.95 -8.70 -18.34
CA LYS A 56 -12.39 -8.94 -16.96
C LYS A 56 -11.30 -9.62 -16.13
N SER A 57 -10.54 -10.53 -16.74
CA SER A 57 -9.46 -11.26 -16.07
C SER A 57 -8.32 -10.33 -15.64
N ASP A 58 -8.02 -9.27 -16.38
CA ASP A 58 -7.03 -8.27 -15.99
C ASP A 58 -7.51 -7.43 -14.80
N ILE A 59 -8.79 -7.06 -14.77
CA ILE A 59 -9.41 -6.37 -13.63
C ILE A 59 -9.39 -7.27 -12.37
N GLU A 60 -9.77 -8.54 -12.50
CA GLU A 60 -9.74 -9.52 -11.41
C GLU A 60 -8.32 -9.71 -10.88
N ARG A 61 -7.35 -9.83 -11.78
CA ARG A 61 -5.93 -9.99 -11.44
C ARG A 61 -5.37 -8.74 -10.76
N ALA A 62 -5.66 -7.55 -11.27
CA ALA A 62 -5.25 -6.29 -10.65
C ALA A 62 -5.86 -6.14 -9.24
N THR A 63 -7.14 -6.48 -9.08
CA THR A 63 -7.83 -6.45 -7.77
C THR A 63 -7.19 -7.42 -6.78
N TYR A 64 -6.89 -8.65 -7.23
CA TYR A 64 -6.20 -9.65 -6.40
C TYR A 64 -4.80 -9.17 -5.97
N LEU A 65 -4.03 -8.61 -6.92
CA LEU A 65 -2.67 -8.12 -6.64
C LEU A 65 -2.68 -6.88 -5.73
N LEU A 66 -3.67 -6.00 -5.88
CA LEU A 66 -3.88 -4.88 -4.97
C LEU A 66 -4.11 -5.36 -3.53
N GLY A 67 -4.96 -6.39 -3.35
CA GLY A 67 -5.17 -7.01 -2.04
C GLY A 67 -3.88 -7.57 -1.46
N ARG A 68 -3.04 -8.23 -2.28
CA ARG A 68 -1.74 -8.72 -1.81
C ARG A 68 -0.78 -7.62 -1.38
N VAL A 69 -0.74 -6.51 -2.10
CA VAL A 69 0.08 -5.35 -1.72
C VAL A 69 -0.43 -4.76 -0.39
N GLN A 70 -1.74 -4.65 -0.21
CA GLN A 70 -2.35 -4.23 1.06
C GLN A 70 -1.95 -5.16 2.21
N ASP A 71 -2.01 -6.48 2.02
CA ASP A 71 -1.57 -7.46 3.03
C ASP A 71 -0.09 -7.28 3.41
N ARG A 72 0.79 -7.00 2.43
CA ARG A 72 2.23 -6.75 2.74
C ARG A 72 2.44 -5.46 3.52
N LEU A 73 1.64 -4.42 3.27
CA LEU A 73 1.70 -3.19 4.06
C LEU A 73 1.17 -3.41 5.49
N ASP A 74 0.14 -4.24 5.66
CA ASP A 74 -0.37 -4.64 6.97
C ASP A 74 0.67 -5.50 7.74
N GLU A 75 1.41 -6.36 7.05
CA GLU A 75 2.56 -7.10 7.63
C GLU A 75 3.67 -6.16 8.11
N ILE A 76 4.01 -5.13 7.32
CA ILE A 76 4.97 -4.09 7.73
C ILE A 76 4.47 -3.35 8.97
N ALA A 77 3.21 -2.91 8.98
CA ALA A 77 2.64 -2.23 10.13
C ALA A 77 2.73 -3.11 11.39
N THR A 78 2.38 -4.39 11.25
CA THR A 78 2.49 -5.38 12.34
C THR A 78 3.93 -5.54 12.83
N LEU A 79 4.91 -5.60 11.92
CA LEU A 79 6.34 -5.73 12.26
C LEU A 79 6.83 -4.58 13.15
N PHE A 80 6.31 -3.37 12.94
CA PHE A 80 6.66 -2.18 13.73
C PHE A 80 5.68 -1.88 14.86
N GLY A 81 4.73 -2.77 15.15
CA GLY A 81 3.74 -2.60 16.22
C GLY A 81 2.72 -1.49 15.93
N TRP A 82 2.56 -1.10 14.68
CA TRP A 82 1.56 -0.12 14.24
C TRP A 82 0.26 -0.84 13.87
N SER A 83 -0.86 -0.21 14.16
CA SER A 83 -2.11 -0.55 13.47
C SER A 83 -2.08 0.05 12.06
N ARG A 84 -2.57 -0.69 11.06
CA ARG A 84 -2.64 -0.20 9.66
C ARG A 84 -3.35 1.15 9.51
N TRP A 85 -4.25 1.49 10.42
CA TRP A 85 -5.03 2.72 10.37
C TRP A 85 -4.28 3.93 10.91
N GLU A 86 -3.26 3.72 11.73
CA GLU A 86 -2.28 4.75 12.12
C GLU A 86 -1.39 5.16 10.94
N THR A 87 -1.21 4.26 9.95
CA THR A 87 -0.48 4.54 8.71
C THR A 87 -1.35 5.22 7.65
N GLY A 88 -2.64 5.48 7.96
CA GLY A 88 -3.59 6.11 7.05
C GLY A 88 -4.33 5.15 6.12
N ALA A 89 -4.17 3.84 6.29
CA ALA A 89 -4.95 2.85 5.53
C ALA A 89 -6.45 3.09 5.70
N THR A 90 -7.21 2.85 4.62
CA THR A 90 -8.68 2.93 4.60
C THR A 90 -9.36 1.62 4.20
N TRP A 91 -8.57 0.57 3.95
CA TRP A 91 -9.07 -0.73 3.51
C TRP A 91 -9.37 -1.68 4.69
N GLY A 92 -10.43 -2.48 4.51
CA GLY A 92 -10.90 -3.47 5.49
C GLY A 92 -11.75 -2.88 6.61
N GLU A 93 -12.32 -3.74 7.46
CA GLU A 93 -13.14 -3.32 8.59
C GLU A 93 -12.30 -3.11 9.88
N LEU A 94 -12.80 -2.26 10.76
CA LEU A 94 -12.22 -1.94 12.07
C LEU A 94 -13.01 -2.59 13.20
N THR A 95 -12.32 -3.31 14.08
CA THR A 95 -12.90 -3.68 15.39
C THR A 95 -13.09 -2.43 16.26
N ALA A 96 -14.02 -2.50 17.23
CA ALA A 96 -14.30 -1.35 18.11
C ALA A 96 -13.04 -0.88 18.88
N GLU A 97 -12.20 -1.82 19.33
CA GLU A 97 -10.94 -1.52 20.02
C GLU A 97 -9.96 -0.77 19.10
N GLN A 98 -9.81 -1.22 17.85
CA GLN A 98 -8.94 -0.56 16.89
C GLN A 98 -9.44 0.85 16.53
N ARG A 99 -10.77 1.08 16.44
CA ARG A 99 -11.32 2.44 16.21
C ARG A 99 -10.92 3.40 17.32
N CYS A 100 -10.97 2.95 18.57
CA CYS A 100 -10.59 3.76 19.72
C CYS A 100 -9.11 4.18 19.64
N LYS A 101 -8.20 3.23 19.36
CA LYS A 101 -6.76 3.51 19.20
C LYS A 101 -6.47 4.52 18.08
N VAL A 102 -7.12 4.36 16.93
CA VAL A 102 -6.98 5.27 15.77
C VAL A 102 -7.48 6.68 16.08
N TYR A 103 -8.60 6.80 16.79
CA TYR A 103 -9.15 8.08 17.19
C TYR A 103 -8.16 8.86 18.09
N GLU A 104 -7.61 8.20 19.11
CA GLU A 104 -6.63 8.81 20.01
C GLU A 104 -5.35 9.23 19.25
N TYR A 105 -4.85 8.37 18.36
CA TYR A 105 -3.71 8.70 17.50
C TYR A 105 -3.96 9.96 16.64
N ARG A 106 -5.14 10.06 16.00
CA ARG A 106 -5.49 11.19 15.14
C ARG A 106 -5.67 12.49 15.91
N LYS A 107 -6.22 12.43 17.12
CA LYS A 107 -6.39 13.60 18.02
C LYS A 107 -5.04 14.20 18.44
N GLY A 108 -4.00 13.37 18.54
CA GLY A 108 -2.64 13.80 18.87
C GLY A 108 -1.85 14.40 17.70
N LYS A 109 -2.34 14.29 16.45
CA LYS A 109 -1.67 14.92 15.31
C LYS A 109 -2.20 16.35 15.08
N PRO A 110 -1.34 17.33 14.78
CA PRO A 110 -1.80 18.62 14.32
C PRO A 110 -2.68 18.41 13.08
N ASN A 111 -3.82 19.09 13.04
CA ASN A 111 -4.73 19.07 11.90
C ASN A 111 -3.91 19.37 10.64
N PRO A 112 -3.88 18.50 9.60
CA PRO A 112 -3.26 18.89 8.35
C PRO A 112 -4.00 20.15 7.90
N SER A 113 -3.31 21.29 7.90
CA SER A 113 -3.83 22.52 7.32
C SER A 113 -4.38 22.17 5.95
N PRO A 114 -5.55 22.69 5.55
CA PRO A 114 -5.99 22.54 4.18
C PRO A 114 -4.94 23.23 3.31
N GLU A 115 -4.00 22.47 2.77
CA GLU A 115 -3.13 22.94 1.72
C GLU A 115 -4.06 23.44 0.63
N ARG A 116 -3.82 24.70 0.29
CA ARG A 116 -4.67 25.53 -0.56
C ARG A 116 -5.02 24.73 -1.81
N GLN A 117 -6.30 24.65 -2.12
CA GLN A 117 -6.74 24.42 -3.48
C GLN A 117 -6.20 25.58 -4.32
N GLY A 118 -4.97 25.45 -4.78
CA GLY A 118 -4.41 26.22 -5.89
C GLY A 118 -5.07 25.69 -7.14
N ILE A 119 -6.25 26.21 -7.43
CA ILE A 119 -6.86 26.11 -8.74
C ILE A 119 -6.02 27.03 -9.63
N ASP A 120 -4.88 26.54 -10.12
CA ASP A 120 -4.15 27.23 -11.18
C ASP A 120 -4.91 27.00 -12.49
N SER A 121 -5.88 27.89 -12.68
CA SER A 121 -6.32 28.47 -13.94
C SER A 121 -5.40 28.14 -15.11
N TRP A 122 -5.88 27.25 -15.99
CA TRP A 122 -5.46 27.24 -17.39
C TRP A 122 -6.26 28.33 -18.11
N ASP A 123 -5.84 29.58 -17.95
CA ASP A 123 -6.19 30.67 -18.86
C ASP A 123 -4.90 31.30 -19.37
N ARG A 124 -4.53 30.94 -20.61
CA ARG A 124 -4.00 31.87 -21.61
C ARG A 124 -3.93 31.18 -22.97
N ASP A 125 -5.01 31.33 -23.73
CA ASP A 125 -4.92 31.55 -25.16
C ASP A 125 -4.42 32.97 -25.40
N THR A 126 -3.26 33.11 -26.07
CA THR A 126 -2.95 34.01 -27.20
C THR A 126 -1.49 33.85 -27.57
#